data_AF-K1T5B6-F1
#
_entry.id   AF-K1T5B6-F1
#
_cell.length_a   1.000
_cell.length_b   1.000
_cell.length_c   1.000
_cell.angle_alpha   90.00
_cell.angle_beta   90.00
_cell.angle_gamma   90.00
#
_symmetry.space_group_name_H-M   'P 1'
#
loop_
_entity.id
_entity.type
_entity.pdbx_description
1 polymer ?
#
loop_
_entity_poly.entity_id
_entity_poly.type
_entity_poly.pdbx_seq_one_letter_code
_entity_poly.pdbx_strand_id
1 'polypeptide(L)'
;AGNKVVSLKDCTPDVTLLQEEMLSKADYVIIKLSPMLDWHRAVSELNCVQEVHIISVNNECKELLLVLSARNMGNLRIYCVNDAQSFVCEESDMESSSVKIAPFTLEEMQYLYEPNASLMKAGCFSVLSERYDARMLSKNSHLFVSREPIAVFPGRSFRIIAISSFN
;
A
#
# COMPACT_ATOMS: atom_id res chain seq x y z
N ALA A 1 24.83 -3.28 0.07
CA ALA A 1 25.07 -3.49 1.51
C ALA A 1 23.81 -3.08 2.25
N GLY A 2 23.28 -3.94 3.14
CA GLY A 2 22.13 -3.60 4.00
C GLY A 2 20.80 -4.25 3.63
N ASN A 3 20.65 -5.55 3.89
CA ASN A 3 19.33 -6.20 3.97
C ASN A 3 19.16 -6.84 5.35
N LYS A 4 19.34 -6.07 6.43
CA LYS A 4 18.81 -6.53 7.72
C LYS A 4 17.33 -6.15 7.72
N VAL A 5 16.47 -7.12 7.42
CA VAL A 5 15.03 -6.95 7.56
C VAL A 5 14.74 -6.80 9.05
N VAL A 6 14.36 -5.59 9.46
CA VAL A 6 14.03 -5.25 10.86
C VAL A 6 12.69 -5.92 11.22
N SER A 7 12.67 -6.69 12.30
CA SER A 7 11.48 -7.34 12.87
C SER A 7 10.90 -6.49 14.01
N LEU A 8 9.66 -6.74 14.42
CA LEU A 8 9.11 -6.16 15.64
C LEU A 8 9.91 -6.57 16.88
N LYS A 9 10.52 -7.76 16.85
CA LYS A 9 11.40 -8.27 17.93
C LYS A 9 12.70 -7.49 18.09
N ASP A 10 13.13 -6.79 17.03
CA ASP A 10 14.29 -5.90 17.09
C ASP A 10 13.91 -4.51 17.66
N CYS A 11 12.61 -4.23 17.86
CA CYS A 11 12.13 -2.97 18.39
C CYS A 11 12.10 -2.98 19.93
N THR A 12 12.13 -1.79 20.55
CA THR A 12 11.96 -1.64 21.99
C THR A 12 10.82 -0.66 22.27
N PRO A 13 9.79 -1.05 23.03
CA PRO A 13 9.59 -2.39 23.61
C PRO A 13 9.26 -3.46 22.53
N ASP A 14 9.47 -4.74 22.86
CA ASP A 14 9.04 -5.86 22.01
C ASP A 14 7.52 -6.02 22.13
N VAL A 15 6.80 -5.44 21.18
CA VAL A 15 5.33 -5.45 21.16
C VAL A 15 4.75 -6.85 20.92
N THR A 16 5.53 -7.80 20.39
CA THR A 16 5.06 -9.17 20.16
C THR A 16 4.83 -9.92 21.48
N LEU A 17 5.55 -9.55 22.54
CA LEU A 17 5.39 -10.08 23.90
C LEU A 17 4.32 -9.34 24.71
N LEU A 18 4.04 -8.08 24.36
CA LEU A 18 3.12 -7.22 25.11
C LEU A 18 1.68 -7.24 24.56
N GLN A 19 1.47 -7.72 23.34
CA GLN A 19 0.18 -7.62 22.64
C GLN A 19 -1.01 -8.19 23.43
N GLU A 20 -0.86 -9.33 24.10
CA GLU A 20 -1.96 -9.94 24.87
C GLU A 20 -2.32 -9.09 26.09
N GLU A 21 -1.30 -8.59 26.81
CA GLU A 21 -1.53 -7.70 27.95
C GLU A 21 -2.19 -6.39 27.51
N MET A 22 -1.72 -5.78 26.41
CA MET A 22 -2.30 -4.56 25.87
C MET A 22 -3.76 -4.76 25.44
N LEU A 23 -4.06 -5.86 24.73
CA LEU A 23 -5.42 -6.19 24.28
C LEU A 23 -6.35 -6.58 25.44
N SER A 24 -5.82 -7.07 26.57
CA SER A 24 -6.63 -7.31 27.77
C SER A 24 -7.09 -6.02 28.47
N LYS A 25 -6.40 -4.90 28.22
CA LYS A 25 -6.62 -3.61 28.88
C LYS A 25 -7.30 -2.56 28.01
N ALA A 26 -7.40 -2.78 26.70
CA ALA A 26 -7.94 -1.82 25.77
C ALA A 26 -8.74 -2.49 24.65
N ASP A 27 -9.81 -1.84 24.20
CA ASP A 27 -10.60 -2.32 23.07
C ASP A 27 -9.84 -2.17 21.74
N TYR A 28 -8.93 -1.20 21.69
CA TYR A 28 -8.04 -0.95 20.56
C TYR A 28 -6.63 -0.65 21.05
N VAL A 29 -5.64 -1.20 20.35
CA VAL A 29 -4.23 -0.89 20.54
C VAL A 29 -3.68 -0.39 19.21
N ILE A 30 -3.07 0.78 19.21
CA ILE A 30 -2.43 1.35 18.01
C ILE A 30 -0.91 1.27 18.20
N ILE A 31 -0.26 0.53 17.32
CA ILE A 31 1.20 0.39 17.30
C ILE A 31 1.73 1.24 16.15
N LYS A 32 2.47 2.29 16.50
CA LYS A 32 3.21 3.12 15.55
C LYS A 32 4.57 2.50 15.27
N LEU A 33 4.88 2.31 13.99
CA LEU A 33 6.08 1.66 13.48
C LEU A 33 6.83 2.55 12.49
N SER A 34 8.13 2.32 12.38
CA SER A 34 8.97 2.96 11.37
C SER A 34 8.50 2.58 9.95
N PRO A 35 8.55 3.51 8.99
CA PRO A 35 8.20 3.24 7.59
C PRO A 35 9.21 2.31 6.92
N MET A 36 10.31 1.94 7.59
CA MET A 36 11.27 0.97 7.08
C MET A 36 10.84 -0.49 7.32
N LEU A 37 9.85 -0.74 8.19
CA LEU A 37 9.37 -2.10 8.44
C LEU A 37 8.54 -2.61 7.25
N ASP A 38 8.60 -3.92 7.05
CA ASP A 38 7.67 -4.63 6.19
C ASP A 38 6.36 -4.84 6.95
N TRP A 39 5.26 -4.29 6.42
CA TRP A 39 3.98 -4.35 7.11
C TRP A 39 3.36 -5.74 7.08
N HIS A 40 3.55 -6.52 6.01
CA HIS A 40 3.06 -7.91 5.95
C HIS A 40 3.73 -8.74 7.05
N ARG A 41 5.04 -8.56 7.23
CA ARG A 41 5.77 -9.21 8.31
C ARG A 41 5.28 -8.75 9.68
N ALA A 42 5.10 -7.45 9.88
CA ALA A 42 4.62 -6.92 11.17
C ALA A 42 3.21 -7.43 11.51
N VAL A 43 2.31 -7.53 10.50
CA VAL A 43 0.99 -8.14 10.65
C VAL A 43 1.10 -9.63 11.02
N SER A 44 1.98 -10.39 10.36
CA SER A 44 2.17 -11.81 10.66
C SER A 44 2.75 -12.10 12.06
N GLU A 45 3.43 -11.11 12.66
CA GLU A 45 4.04 -11.21 14.00
C GLU A 45 3.06 -10.78 15.12
N LEU A 46 1.87 -10.28 14.77
CA LEU A 46 0.85 -9.76 15.69
C LEU A 46 -0.51 -10.43 15.49
N ASN A 47 -1.26 -10.55 16.58
CA ASN A 47 -2.59 -11.13 16.59
C ASN A 47 -3.64 -10.01 16.52
N CYS A 48 -4.80 -10.34 15.94
CA CYS A 48 -5.97 -9.46 15.92
C CYS A 48 -5.72 -8.09 15.25
N VAL A 49 -4.79 -8.00 14.28
CA VAL A 49 -4.63 -6.79 13.47
C VAL A 49 -5.85 -6.61 12.58
N GLN A 50 -6.51 -5.46 12.69
CA GLN A 50 -7.71 -5.11 11.93
C GLN A 50 -7.40 -4.09 10.84
N GLU A 51 -6.41 -3.22 11.08
CA GLU A 51 -6.08 -2.15 10.15
C GLU A 51 -4.57 -1.95 10.02
N VAL A 52 -4.14 -1.71 8.79
CA VAL A 52 -2.81 -1.20 8.45
C VAL A 52 -2.98 0.19 7.88
N HIS A 53 -2.40 1.20 8.52
CA HIS A 53 -2.36 2.57 8.00
C HIS A 53 -0.94 2.87 7.54
N ILE A 54 -0.81 3.19 6.26
CA ILE A 54 0.44 3.58 5.62
C ILE A 54 0.35 5.08 5.35
N ILE A 55 1.08 5.85 6.14
CA ILE A 55 0.95 7.31 6.16
C ILE A 55 2.12 7.94 5.41
N SER A 56 1.80 8.72 4.38
CA SER A 56 2.71 9.54 3.61
C SER A 56 2.38 11.02 3.74
N VAL A 57 3.42 11.85 3.71
CA VAL A 57 3.32 13.31 3.68
C VAL A 57 4.27 13.81 2.60
N ASN A 58 3.81 14.69 1.72
CA ASN A 58 4.57 15.16 0.57
C ASN A 58 5.20 14.00 -0.25
N ASN A 59 4.43 12.92 -0.45
CA ASN A 59 4.84 11.72 -1.18
C ASN A 59 6.06 10.98 -0.58
N GLU A 60 6.26 11.07 0.73
CA GLU A 60 7.25 10.29 1.47
C GLU A 60 6.55 9.47 2.55
N CYS A 61 6.77 8.16 2.61
CA CYS A 61 6.21 7.31 3.67
C CYS A 61 6.86 7.64 5.01
N LYS A 62 6.04 8.16 5.94
CA LYS A 62 6.49 8.61 7.25
C LYS A 62 6.30 7.56 8.32
N GLU A 63 5.17 6.86 8.31
CA GLU A 63 4.80 5.98 9.43
C GLU A 63 3.93 4.81 8.94
N LEU A 64 4.02 3.70 9.67
CA LEU A 64 3.06 2.61 9.63
C LEU A 64 2.33 2.58 10.97
N LEU A 65 0.99 2.50 10.96
CA LEU A 65 0.20 2.26 12.17
C LEU A 65 -0.55 0.95 12.01
N LEU A 66 -0.44 0.08 13.01
CA LEU A 66 -1.23 -1.15 13.08
C LEU A 66 -2.29 -0.98 14.18
N VAL A 67 -3.54 -1.23 13.84
CA VAL A 67 -4.66 -1.19 14.80
C VAL A 67 -5.05 -2.62 15.13
N LEU A 68 -4.90 -2.99 16.39
CA LEU A 68 -5.28 -4.30 16.91
C LEU A 68 -6.56 -4.17 17.72
N SER A 69 -7.45 -5.16 17.63
CA SER A 69 -8.65 -5.24 18.46
C SER A 69 -9.10 -6.69 18.63
N ALA A 70 -9.21 -7.17 19.87
CA ALA A 70 -9.68 -8.52 20.17
C ALA A 70 -11.21 -8.69 20.04
N ARG A 71 -11.96 -7.58 19.93
CA ARG A 71 -13.43 -7.58 19.86
C ARG A 71 -13.98 -7.55 18.44
N ASN A 72 -13.19 -7.04 17.49
CA ASN A 72 -13.58 -6.92 16.10
C ASN A 72 -12.76 -7.91 15.30
N MET A 73 -13.41 -8.94 14.76
CA MET A 73 -12.80 -9.94 13.90
C MET A 73 -13.39 -9.74 12.50
N GLY A 74 -12.76 -8.88 11.70
CA GLY A 74 -13.09 -8.66 10.30
C GLY A 74 -11.89 -8.87 9.38
N ASN A 75 -12.09 -8.61 8.09
CA ASN A 75 -11.01 -8.60 7.11
C ASN A 75 -10.02 -7.46 7.42
N LEU A 76 -8.74 -7.70 7.16
CA LEU A 76 -7.71 -6.69 7.30
C LEU A 76 -7.96 -5.55 6.32
N ARG A 77 -8.09 -4.32 6.85
CA ARG A 77 -8.22 -3.10 6.05
C ARG A 77 -6.89 -2.39 5.90
N ILE A 78 -6.54 -2.02 4.68
CA ILE A 78 -5.32 -1.29 4.35
C ILE A 78 -5.69 0.13 3.94
N TYR A 79 -5.22 1.11 4.70
CA TYR A 79 -5.38 2.54 4.47
C TYR A 79 -4.07 3.12 3.93
N CYS A 80 -4.12 3.69 2.74
CA CYS A 80 -3.03 4.39 2.11
C CYS A 80 -3.36 5.87 2.08
N VAL A 81 -2.64 6.68 2.86
CA VAL A 81 -2.90 8.12 2.99
C VAL A 81 -1.67 8.89 2.53
N ASN A 82 -1.88 9.89 1.67
CA ASN A 82 -0.86 10.85 1.27
C ASN A 82 -1.46 12.26 1.27
N ASP A 83 -1.15 13.04 2.31
CA ASP A 83 -1.74 14.36 2.54
C ASP A 83 -3.28 14.31 2.56
N ALA A 84 -3.96 14.91 1.58
CA ALA A 84 -5.42 14.87 1.45
C ALA A 84 -5.93 13.68 0.61
N GLN A 85 -5.03 12.91 -0.03
CA GLN A 85 -5.41 11.73 -0.81
C GLN A 85 -5.52 10.52 0.10
N SER A 86 -6.62 9.78 -0.01
CA SER A 86 -6.84 8.53 0.72
C SER A 86 -7.30 7.41 -0.20
N PHE A 87 -6.76 6.22 -0.02
CA PHE A 87 -7.20 5.00 -0.68
C PHE A 87 -7.35 3.89 0.37
N VAL A 88 -8.43 3.12 0.28
CA VAL A 88 -8.70 2.01 1.19
C VAL A 88 -9.02 0.76 0.39
N CYS A 89 -8.47 -0.38 0.81
CA CYS A 89 -8.84 -1.69 0.32
C CYS A 89 -8.82 -2.72 1.44
N GLU A 90 -9.45 -3.86 1.20
CA GLU A 90 -9.33 -5.04 2.05
C GLU A 90 -8.27 -5.99 1.50
N GLU A 91 -7.73 -6.85 2.35
CA GLU A 91 -6.83 -7.93 1.92
C GLU A 91 -7.51 -8.87 0.91
N SER A 92 -8.80 -9.14 1.10
CA SER A 92 -9.64 -9.93 0.18
C SER A 92 -9.77 -9.29 -1.22
N ASP A 93 -9.76 -7.96 -1.31
CA ASP A 93 -9.71 -7.26 -2.61
C ASP A 93 -8.39 -7.60 -3.31
N MET A 94 -7.28 -7.60 -2.58
CA MET A 94 -5.96 -7.89 -3.15
C MET A 94 -5.84 -9.32 -3.69
N GLU A 95 -6.49 -10.28 -3.01
CA GLU A 95 -6.53 -11.70 -3.41
C GLU A 95 -7.42 -11.96 -4.63
N SER A 96 -8.54 -11.24 -4.74
CA SER A 96 -9.54 -11.43 -5.80
C SER A 96 -9.24 -10.61 -7.06
N SER A 97 -8.57 -9.46 -6.93
CA SER A 97 -8.19 -8.62 -8.05
C SER A 97 -6.99 -9.17 -8.81
N SER A 98 -6.99 -8.98 -10.13
CA SER A 98 -5.83 -9.27 -10.98
C SER A 98 -5.28 -7.99 -11.61
N VAL A 99 -3.95 -7.87 -11.67
CA VAL A 99 -3.30 -6.76 -12.36
C VAL A 99 -3.58 -6.83 -13.85
N LYS A 100 -4.18 -5.79 -14.42
CA LYS A 100 -4.28 -5.62 -15.88
C LYS A 100 -2.95 -5.09 -16.40
N ILE A 101 -2.29 -5.85 -17.26
CA ILE A 101 -1.06 -5.41 -17.93
C ILE A 101 -1.41 -4.69 -19.23
N ALA A 102 -0.72 -3.60 -19.52
CA ALA A 102 -0.86 -2.87 -20.76
C ALA A 102 -0.37 -3.73 -21.94
N PRO A 103 -0.99 -3.61 -23.12
CA PRO A 103 -0.45 -4.26 -24.32
C PRO A 103 0.95 -3.72 -24.64
N PHE A 104 1.72 -4.48 -25.42
CA PHE A 104 3.08 -4.10 -25.81
C PHE A 104 3.11 -2.77 -26.60
N THR A 105 2.08 -2.52 -27.42
CA THR A 105 1.90 -1.27 -28.15
C THR A 105 1.12 -0.28 -27.29
N LEU A 106 1.78 0.81 -26.91
CA LEU A 106 1.22 1.86 -26.05
C LEU A 106 0.61 3.03 -26.84
N GLU A 107 0.43 2.89 -28.15
CA GLU A 107 0.01 3.97 -29.07
C GLU A 107 -1.35 4.58 -28.71
N GLU A 108 -2.24 3.80 -28.10
CA GLU A 108 -3.56 4.28 -27.65
C GLU A 108 -3.54 4.89 -26.24
N MET A 109 -2.45 4.71 -25.50
CA MET A 109 -2.33 5.22 -24.13
C MET A 109 -1.92 6.69 -24.17
N GLN A 110 -2.72 7.54 -23.53
CA GLN A 110 -2.49 8.98 -23.52
C GLN A 110 -2.05 9.51 -22.15
N TYR A 111 -2.23 8.71 -21.10
CA TYR A 111 -1.93 9.11 -19.73
C TYR A 111 -1.06 8.07 -19.03
N LEU A 112 -0.16 8.56 -18.19
CA LEU A 112 0.74 7.79 -17.34
C LEU A 112 0.47 8.20 -15.89
N TYR A 113 0.47 7.22 -14.99
CA TYR A 113 0.24 7.43 -13.58
C TYR A 113 1.30 6.74 -12.75
N GLU A 114 1.67 7.41 -11.67
CA GLU A 114 2.56 6.88 -10.65
C GLU A 114 1.84 6.94 -9.30
N PRO A 115 1.55 5.80 -8.65
CA PRO A 115 0.96 5.76 -7.32
C PRO A 115 1.78 6.56 -6.31
N ASN A 116 1.12 7.16 -5.32
CA ASN A 116 1.82 7.81 -4.23
C ASN A 116 2.62 6.81 -3.36
N ALA A 117 3.52 7.33 -2.51
CA ALA A 117 4.42 6.52 -1.69
C ALA A 117 3.69 5.53 -0.75
N SER A 118 2.50 5.88 -0.24
CA SER A 118 1.74 4.98 0.62
C SER A 118 1.23 3.76 -0.15
N LEU A 119 0.74 3.96 -1.38
CA LEU A 119 0.32 2.88 -2.27
C LEU A 119 1.50 2.04 -2.77
N MET A 120 2.62 2.69 -3.08
CA MET A 120 3.86 1.99 -3.44
C MET A 120 4.32 1.04 -2.34
N LYS A 121 4.14 1.42 -1.07
CA LYS A 121 4.47 0.58 0.09
C LYS A 121 3.40 -0.47 0.38
N ALA A 122 2.12 -0.14 0.13
CA ALA A 122 1.02 -1.08 0.30
C ALA A 122 1.11 -2.27 -0.66
N GLY A 123 1.48 -2.01 -1.92
CA GLY A 123 1.54 -3.04 -2.96
C GLY A 123 0.18 -3.49 -3.48
N CYS A 124 -0.91 -2.77 -3.20
CA CYS A 124 -2.27 -3.07 -3.65
C CYS A 124 -2.53 -2.69 -5.13
N PHE A 125 -1.57 -3.00 -6.00
CA PHE A 125 -1.58 -2.64 -7.42
C PHE A 125 -2.68 -3.33 -8.23
N SER A 126 -3.07 -4.56 -7.84
CA SER A 126 -4.20 -5.28 -8.47
C SER A 126 -5.50 -4.50 -8.26
N VAL A 127 -5.78 -4.12 -7.02
CA VAL A 127 -6.96 -3.32 -6.65
C VAL A 127 -6.93 -1.95 -7.33
N LEU A 128 -5.76 -1.31 -7.40
CA LEU A 128 -5.59 -0.04 -8.09
C LEU A 128 -5.90 -0.17 -9.60
N SER A 129 -5.39 -1.23 -10.23
CA SER A 129 -5.61 -1.52 -11.64
C SER A 129 -7.08 -1.75 -11.96
N GLU A 130 -7.78 -2.50 -11.11
CA GLU A 130 -9.20 -2.79 -11.29
C GLU A 130 -10.06 -1.55 -11.05
N ARG A 131 -9.86 -0.86 -9.92
CA ARG A 131 -10.70 0.26 -9.47
C ARG A 131 -10.68 1.46 -10.42
N TYR A 132 -9.53 1.73 -11.03
CA TYR A 132 -9.36 2.88 -11.92
C TYR A 132 -9.32 2.50 -13.40
N ASP A 133 -9.53 1.21 -13.74
CA ASP A 133 -9.32 0.64 -15.07
C ASP A 133 -7.96 1.03 -15.69
N ALA A 134 -6.95 1.20 -14.83
CA ALA A 134 -5.60 1.58 -15.22
C ALA A 134 -4.76 0.33 -15.43
N ARG A 135 -3.95 0.31 -16.49
CA ARG A 135 -3.15 -0.87 -16.85
C ARG A 135 -1.69 -0.66 -16.45
N MET A 136 -1.07 -1.61 -15.76
CA MET A 136 0.36 -1.52 -15.44
C MET A 136 1.21 -1.71 -16.71
N LEU A 137 2.27 -0.91 -16.87
CA LEU A 137 3.22 -1.07 -17.98
C LEU A 137 3.91 -2.44 -17.94
N SER A 138 4.28 -2.88 -16.74
CA SER A 138 4.80 -4.21 -16.46
C SER A 138 4.66 -4.53 -14.97
N LYS A 139 4.75 -5.82 -14.61
CA LYS A 139 4.60 -6.29 -13.22
C LYS A 139 5.51 -5.54 -12.22
N ASN A 140 6.72 -5.16 -12.62
CA ASN A 140 7.73 -4.56 -11.74
C ASN A 140 7.94 -3.05 -11.98
N SER A 141 7.18 -2.44 -12.89
CA SER A 141 7.33 -1.01 -13.18
C SER A 141 6.64 -0.11 -12.14
N HIS A 142 5.56 -0.61 -11.53
CA HIS A 142 4.64 0.16 -10.68
C HIS A 142 4.04 1.40 -11.34
N LEU A 143 4.14 1.51 -12.67
CA LEU A 143 3.60 2.58 -13.47
C LEU A 143 2.35 2.11 -14.21
N PHE A 144 1.36 2.99 -14.31
CA PHE A 144 0.06 2.68 -14.90
C PHE A 144 -0.21 3.59 -16.08
N VAL A 145 -1.00 3.11 -17.02
CA VAL A 145 -1.42 3.85 -18.21
C VAL A 145 -2.91 3.70 -18.48
N SER A 146 -3.50 4.70 -19.11
CA SER A 146 -4.87 4.65 -19.61
C SER A 146 -5.00 5.48 -20.89
N ARG A 147 -6.06 5.19 -21.65
CA ARG A 147 -6.47 5.97 -22.82
C ARG A 147 -7.11 7.29 -22.40
N GLU A 148 -8.06 7.24 -21.47
CA GLU A 148 -8.81 8.39 -20.96
C GLU A 148 -8.26 8.85 -19.60
N PRO A 149 -8.34 10.15 -19.25
CA PRO A 149 -7.76 10.67 -18.01
C PRO A 149 -8.51 10.16 -16.77
N ILE A 150 -7.76 9.80 -15.73
CA ILE A 150 -8.29 9.43 -14.41
C ILE A 150 -8.11 10.62 -13.47
N ALA A 151 -9.19 11.41 -13.28
CA ALA A 151 -9.13 12.69 -12.56
C ALA A 151 -8.69 12.59 -11.09
N VAL A 152 -8.99 11.46 -10.43
CA VAL A 152 -8.78 11.25 -8.99
C VAL A 152 -7.77 10.13 -8.72
N PHE A 153 -6.82 9.91 -9.63
CA PHE A 153 -5.78 8.90 -9.41
C PHE A 153 -4.96 9.24 -8.15
N PRO A 154 -4.77 8.29 -7.21
CA PRO A 154 -4.09 8.55 -5.94
C PRO A 154 -2.56 8.56 -6.12
N GLY A 155 -2.06 9.63 -6.72
CA GLY A 155 -0.65 9.83 -7.00
C GLY A 155 -0.44 10.92 -8.03
N ARG A 156 0.59 10.77 -8.85
CA ARG A 156 0.90 11.71 -9.94
C ARG A 156 0.28 11.22 -11.24
N SER A 157 -0.25 12.17 -12.00
CA SER A 157 -0.83 11.93 -13.33
C SER A 157 -0.10 12.77 -14.36
N PHE A 158 0.19 12.18 -15.51
CA PHE A 158 0.93 12.80 -16.60
C PHE A 158 0.22 12.54 -17.92
N ARG A 159 0.30 13.51 -18.84
CA ARG A 159 -0.08 13.30 -20.25
C ARG A 159 1.15 12.84 -21.02
N ILE A 160 1.04 11.75 -21.74
CA ILE A 160 2.08 11.21 -22.60
C ILE A 160 2.17 12.12 -23.83
N ILE A 161 3.37 12.68 -24.07
CA ILE A 161 3.64 13.55 -25.22
C ILE A 161 4.39 12.82 -26.34
N ALA A 162 5.19 11.82 -25.97
CA ALA A 162 5.98 11.00 -26.87
C ALA A 162 6.36 9.70 -26.16
N ILE A 163 6.55 8.64 -26.94
CA ILE A 163 7.07 7.35 -26.50
C ILE A 163 8.27 7.04 -27.38
N SER A 164 9.37 6.58 -26.79
CA SER A 164 10.59 6.24 -27.53
C SER A 164 11.26 5.03 -26.89
N SER A 165 11.93 4.22 -27.70
CA SER A 165 12.80 3.16 -27.19
C SER A 165 14.01 3.77 -26.51
N PHE A 166 14.44 3.17 -25.40
CA PHE A 166 15.74 3.48 -24.81
C PHE A 166 16.82 2.70 -25.55
N ASN A 167 17.27 3.20 -26.70
CA ASN A 167 18.38 2.68 -27.51
C ASN A 167 19.04 3.82 -28.30
#